data_AF-M3UPT6-F1
#
_entry.id   AF-M3UPT6-F1
#
_cell.length_a   1.000
_cell.length_b   1.000
_cell.length_c   1.000
_cell.angle_alpha   90.00
_cell.angle_beta   90.00
_cell.angle_gamma   90.00
#
_symmetry.space_group_name_H-M   'P 1'
#
loop_
_entity.id
_entity.type
_entity.pdbx_description
1 polymer ?
#
loop_
_entity_poly.entity_id
_entity_poly.type
_entity_poly.pdbx_seq_one_letter_code
_entity_poly.pdbx_strand_id
1 'polypeptide(L)'
;MVVANINFRTTSDDGSYISGTIRTADPEWWATFFCVTAGIILIAAGLYIIFNTYRDQQRKLLVAIELRGLSQTADTTVQSAIPSLAVGRRESIFIDVRQMVQGTAKQKQEAVTSINLIPSRLKQIKDGRDREDLSVYAGGLAPVPLLFLAGNLIAAESEIHWLDWDRKTARWVSPKEGTDLPDLLPINYEEKYEEVALAFSVSYPINSVELKKAFPDIKVLDLKLENPVPGLVISENSIQRLTQDFMSCIAKLQGKGTSRIHLILAAPSVLSFRLGSCYAGRNMPELIIYQYQQAQKETPYPWGIRMPNSEESDGRLVIQSAS
;
A
#
# COMPACT_ATOMS: atom_id res chain seq x y z
N MET A 1 39.49 15.35 54.83
CA MET A 1 39.04 16.40 53.90
C MET A 1 39.67 17.71 54.34
N VAL A 2 40.43 18.35 53.47
CA VAL A 2 40.95 19.70 53.72
C VAL A 2 39.79 20.68 53.45
N VAL A 3 39.30 21.34 54.50
CA VAL A 3 38.27 22.38 54.37
C VAL A 3 39.01 23.71 54.20
N ALA A 4 38.88 24.31 53.02
CA ALA A 4 39.41 25.64 52.75
C ALA A 4 38.33 26.67 53.10
N ASN A 5 38.71 27.66 53.91
CA ASN A 5 37.85 28.78 54.26
C ASN A 5 38.47 30.03 53.66
N ILE A 6 37.77 30.66 52.73
CA ILE A 6 38.16 31.97 52.21
C ILE A 6 37.32 33.00 52.96
N ASN A 7 37.97 33.71 53.87
CA ASN A 7 37.37 34.84 54.59
C ASN A 7 37.78 36.12 53.90
N PHE A 8 36.81 36.98 53.61
CA PHE A 8 37.09 38.34 53.15
C PHE A 8 36.35 39.34 54.03
N ARG A 9 37.05 40.44 54.32
CA ARG A 9 36.53 41.57 55.08
C ARG A 9 36.88 42.82 54.31
N THR A 10 35.85 43.58 53.96
CA THR A 10 36.03 44.93 53.43
C THR A 10 35.41 45.92 54.41
N THR A 11 36.17 46.94 54.75
CA THR A 11 35.78 48.02 55.67
C THR A 11 35.53 49.29 54.88
N SER A 12 34.44 49.96 55.18
CA SER A 12 34.11 51.29 54.68
C SER A 12 34.71 52.35 55.62
N ASP A 13 34.92 53.57 55.10
CA ASP A 13 35.58 54.67 55.81
C ASP A 13 34.77 55.19 57.01
N ASP A 14 33.47 54.87 57.08
CA ASP A 14 32.58 55.15 58.21
C ASP A 14 32.69 54.12 59.35
N GLY A 15 33.62 53.18 59.25
CA GLY A 15 33.86 52.12 60.24
C GLY A 15 32.90 50.93 60.13
N SER A 16 31.94 50.97 59.20
CA SER A 16 31.12 49.80 58.88
C SER A 16 31.94 48.77 58.10
N TYR A 17 31.61 47.49 58.23
CA TYR A 17 32.28 46.44 57.47
C TYR A 17 31.31 45.39 56.96
N ILE A 18 31.65 44.82 55.81
CA ILE A 18 31.01 43.63 55.28
C ILE A 18 32.04 42.51 55.34
N SER A 19 31.69 41.42 56.02
CA SER A 19 32.49 40.20 56.06
C SER A 19 31.68 39.02 55.55
N GLY A 20 32.31 38.19 54.72
CA GLY A 20 31.75 36.94 54.23
C GLY A 20 32.77 35.80 54.38
N THR A 21 32.26 34.60 54.59
CA THR A 21 33.06 33.37 54.66
C THR A 21 32.53 32.38 53.63
N ILE A 22 33.36 31.98 52.66
CA ILE A 22 33.04 30.90 51.73
C ILE A 22 33.72 29.63 52.25
N ARG A 23 32.94 28.61 52.62
CA ARG A 23 33.45 27.32 53.10
C ARG A 23 33.35 26.28 52.00
N THR A 24 34.44 25.58 51.70
CA THR A 24 34.40 24.44 50.75
C THR A 24 33.68 23.21 51.28
N ALA A 25 33.14 23.26 52.50
CA ALA A 25 32.37 22.20 53.16
C ALA A 25 30.85 22.47 53.16
N ASP A 26 30.38 23.54 52.53
CA ASP A 26 28.95 23.81 52.44
C ASP A 26 28.28 22.77 51.51
N PRO A 27 27.25 22.01 51.98
CA PRO A 27 26.63 20.90 51.23
C PRO A 27 26.09 21.27 49.84
N GLU A 28 25.90 22.57 49.59
CA GLU A 28 25.24 23.14 48.41
C GLU A 28 26.12 23.11 47.15
N TRP A 29 27.45 23.14 47.28
CA TRP A 29 28.33 23.17 46.10
C TRP A 29 28.33 21.84 45.34
N TRP A 30 28.36 20.71 46.04
CA TRP A 30 28.28 19.39 45.40
C TRP A 30 26.91 19.16 44.79
N ALA A 31 25.84 19.58 45.46
CA ALA A 31 24.48 19.52 44.91
C ALA A 31 24.36 20.34 43.62
N THR A 32 24.91 21.55 43.59
CA THR A 32 24.91 22.41 42.39
C THR A 32 25.72 21.79 41.26
N PHE A 33 26.91 21.25 41.56
CA PHE A 33 27.74 20.58 40.57
C PHE A 33 27.05 19.36 39.95
N PHE A 34 26.41 18.51 40.77
CA PHE A 34 25.63 17.37 40.26
C PHE A 34 24.44 17.82 39.42
N CYS A 35 23.69 18.84 39.85
CA CYS A 35 22.57 19.39 39.10
C CYS A 35 23.00 19.95 37.73
N VAL A 36 24.08 20.73 37.68
CA VAL A 36 24.62 21.29 36.43
C VAL A 36 25.12 20.17 35.51
N THR A 37 25.85 19.20 36.05
CA THR A 37 26.36 18.06 35.28
C THR A 37 25.22 17.21 34.73
N ALA A 38 24.21 16.90 35.53
CA ALA A 38 23.01 16.19 35.09
C ALA A 38 22.26 17.00 34.00
N GLY A 39 22.15 18.32 34.17
CA GLY A 39 21.57 19.21 33.17
C GLY A 39 22.31 19.15 31.83
N ILE A 40 23.65 19.22 31.84
CA ILE A 40 24.48 19.11 30.63
C ILE A 40 24.31 17.74 29.97
N ILE A 41 24.28 16.65 30.76
CA ILE A 41 24.06 15.29 30.24
C ILE A 41 22.69 15.19 29.57
N LEU A 42 21.64 15.72 30.19
CA LEU A 42 20.30 15.72 29.60
C LEU A 42 20.21 16.54 28.31
N ILE A 43 20.88 17.70 28.25
CA ILE A 43 20.97 18.51 27.03
C ILE A 43 21.73 17.74 25.94
N ALA A 44 22.88 17.14 26.26
CA ALA A 44 23.66 16.36 25.32
C ALA A 44 22.88 15.14 24.79
N ALA A 45 22.16 14.42 25.67
CA ALA A 45 21.28 13.33 25.28
C ALA A 45 20.14 13.82 24.38
N GLY A 46 19.51 14.96 24.70
CA GLY A 46 18.49 15.59 23.87
C GLY A 46 19.01 15.96 22.49
N LEU A 47 20.18 16.61 22.41
CA LEU A 47 20.83 16.95 21.13
C LEU A 47 21.20 15.71 20.33
N TYR A 48 21.69 14.66 20.97
CA TYR A 48 22.00 13.39 20.31
C TYR A 48 20.74 12.74 19.71
N ILE A 49 19.63 12.71 20.47
CA ILE A 49 18.34 12.21 19.99
C ILE A 49 17.86 13.05 18.79
N ILE A 50 17.87 14.38 18.91
CA ILE A 50 17.46 15.29 17.82
C ILE A 50 18.31 15.07 16.57
N PHE A 51 19.63 14.98 16.72
CA PHE A 51 20.54 14.77 15.59
C PHE A 51 20.30 13.42 14.92
N ASN A 52 20.12 12.35 15.70
CA ASN A 52 19.87 11.02 15.16
C ASN A 52 18.49 10.95 14.47
N THR A 53 17.44 11.53 15.07
CA THR A 53 16.12 11.61 14.44
C THR A 53 16.15 12.45 13.16
N TYR A 54 16.87 13.57 13.14
CA TYR A 54 17.02 14.40 11.94
C TYR A 54 17.73 13.63 10.82
N ARG A 55 18.81 12.91 11.16
CA ARG A 55 19.52 12.03 10.22
C ARG A 55 18.60 10.93 9.68
N ASP A 56 17.84 10.26 10.53
CA ASP A 56 16.89 9.23 10.11
C ASP A 56 15.76 9.78 9.25
N GLN A 57 15.23 10.97 9.55
CA GLN A 57 14.21 11.64 8.72
C GLN A 57 14.71 11.99 7.32
N GLN A 58 15.98 12.38 7.19
CA GLN A 58 16.60 12.68 5.89
C GLN A 58 16.90 11.40 5.10
N ARG A 59 17.18 10.30 5.78
CA ARG A 59 17.52 9.02 5.16
C ARG A 59 16.28 8.22 4.73
N LYS A 60 15.27 8.11 5.60
CA LYS A 60 14.07 7.30 5.36
C LYS A 60 13.06 8.03 4.49
N LEU A 61 12.40 7.28 3.61
CA LEU A 61 11.45 7.77 2.63
C LEU A 61 10.16 6.94 2.70
N LEU A 62 9.04 7.62 2.92
CA LEU A 62 7.71 7.05 2.98
C LEU A 62 6.96 7.46 1.71
N VAL A 63 6.61 6.51 0.86
CA VAL A 63 5.95 6.79 -0.43
C VAL A 63 4.51 6.33 -0.38
N ALA A 64 3.55 7.25 -0.49
CA ALA A 64 2.13 6.94 -0.65
C ALA A 64 1.76 6.82 -2.13
N ILE A 65 1.37 5.63 -2.58
CA ILE A 65 0.82 5.39 -3.92
C ILE A 65 -0.69 5.36 -3.80
N GLU A 66 -1.34 6.29 -4.49
CA GLU A 66 -2.80 6.43 -4.46
C GLU A 66 -3.36 6.48 -5.87
N LEU A 67 -4.27 5.54 -6.16
CA LEU A 67 -4.95 5.46 -7.45
C LEU A 67 -6.43 5.81 -7.33
N ARG A 68 -6.90 6.80 -8.10
CA ARG A 68 -8.32 7.17 -8.18
C ARG A 68 -8.84 7.03 -9.60
N GLY A 69 -9.91 6.27 -9.76
CA GLY A 69 -10.62 6.06 -11.02
C GLY A 69 -12.14 5.94 -10.86
N LEU A 70 -12.67 5.94 -9.65
CA LEU A 70 -14.10 5.95 -9.37
C LEU A 70 -14.60 7.38 -9.11
N SER A 71 -15.85 7.66 -9.46
CA SER A 71 -16.47 8.99 -9.33
C SER A 71 -16.70 9.42 -7.87
N GLN A 72 -16.78 8.48 -6.93
CA GLN A 72 -16.92 8.79 -5.52
C GLN A 72 -15.63 9.40 -4.96
N THR A 73 -15.77 10.58 -4.35
CA THR A 73 -14.67 11.34 -3.74
C THR A 73 -14.47 10.89 -2.30
N ALA A 74 -13.36 10.21 -2.03
CA ALA A 74 -12.78 10.19 -0.68
C ALA A 74 -11.84 11.39 -0.57
N ASP A 75 -12.13 12.43 0.20
CA ASP A 75 -11.21 13.58 0.26
C ASP A 75 -9.92 13.27 1.02
N THR A 76 -9.94 12.23 1.85
CA THR A 76 -8.81 11.71 2.61
C THR A 76 -7.81 10.98 1.71
N THR A 77 -6.53 11.32 1.80
CA THR A 77 -5.45 10.70 1.02
C THR A 77 -4.83 9.50 1.73
N VAL A 78 -4.23 8.57 0.98
CA VAL A 78 -3.42 7.46 1.53
C VAL A 78 -2.28 8.00 2.39
N GLN A 79 -1.66 9.11 1.97
CA GLN A 79 -0.57 9.76 2.70
C GLN A 79 -0.99 10.21 4.12
N SER A 80 -2.25 10.63 4.29
CA SER A 80 -2.78 11.04 5.61
C SER A 80 -2.95 9.86 6.58
N ALA A 81 -3.04 8.63 6.07
CA ALA A 81 -3.15 7.41 6.87
C ALA A 81 -1.80 6.82 7.28
N ILE A 82 -0.68 7.38 6.79
CA ILE A 82 0.65 7.01 7.25
C ILE A 82 0.79 7.40 8.73
N PRO A 83 1.15 6.46 9.64
CA PRO A 83 1.25 6.73 11.07
C PRO A 83 2.07 7.98 11.38
N SER A 84 1.60 8.83 12.30
CA SER A 84 2.31 10.07 12.69
C SER A 84 3.70 9.79 13.26
N LEU A 85 3.87 8.64 13.92
CA LEU A 85 5.15 8.17 14.47
C LEU A 85 6.11 7.58 13.43
N ALA A 86 5.69 7.38 12.18
CA ALA A 86 6.57 6.89 11.12
C ALA A 86 7.61 7.96 10.77
N VAL A 87 8.90 7.59 10.87
CA VAL A 87 10.04 8.47 10.65
C VAL A 87 10.45 8.44 9.18
N GLY A 88 10.48 9.60 8.54
CA GLY A 88 10.96 9.74 7.15
C GLY A 88 10.28 10.90 6.42
N ARG A 89 10.88 11.32 5.30
CA ARG A 89 10.25 12.24 4.35
C ARG A 89 9.04 11.55 3.71
N ARG A 90 7.92 12.25 3.58
CA ARG A 90 6.70 11.74 2.95
C ARG A 90 6.59 12.25 1.52
N GLU A 91 6.47 11.35 0.57
CA GLU A 91 6.21 11.62 -0.85
C GLU A 91 4.93 10.92 -1.28
N SER A 92 4.27 11.45 -2.31
CA SER A 92 3.09 10.80 -2.89
C SER A 92 3.16 10.65 -4.40
N ILE A 93 2.77 9.47 -4.87
CA ILE A 93 2.45 9.19 -6.26
C ILE A 93 0.92 9.13 -6.34
N PHE A 94 0.32 10.27 -6.64
CA PHE A 94 -1.11 10.38 -6.87
C PHE A 94 -1.42 10.22 -8.37
N ILE A 95 -2.29 9.27 -8.70
CA ILE A 95 -2.74 9.02 -10.07
C ILE A 95 -4.27 9.13 -10.12
N ASP A 96 -4.76 10.12 -10.86
CA ASP A 96 -6.18 10.34 -11.08
C ASP A 96 -6.54 10.09 -12.53
N VAL A 97 -7.33 9.04 -12.75
CA VAL A 97 -7.81 8.59 -14.06
C VAL A 97 -9.34 8.61 -14.14
N ARG A 98 -10.03 9.29 -13.22
CA ARG A 98 -11.51 9.29 -13.14
C ARG A 98 -12.19 9.69 -14.46
N GLN A 99 -11.68 10.74 -15.10
CA GLN A 99 -12.20 11.22 -16.39
C GLN A 99 -11.78 10.32 -17.56
N MET A 100 -10.67 9.60 -17.41
CA MET A 100 -10.08 8.79 -18.48
C MET A 100 -10.80 7.45 -18.64
N VAL A 101 -11.16 6.81 -17.53
CA VAL A 101 -11.77 5.45 -17.53
C VAL A 101 -13.22 5.43 -18.03
N GLN A 102 -13.93 6.54 -17.88
CA GLN A 102 -15.30 6.72 -18.41
C GLN A 102 -15.30 7.18 -19.88
N GLY A 103 -14.13 7.52 -20.42
CA GLY A 103 -13.98 8.09 -21.76
C GLY A 103 -13.90 7.06 -22.88
N THR A 104 -13.42 7.54 -24.03
CA THR A 104 -13.14 6.75 -25.24
C THR A 104 -12.06 5.68 -25.03
N ALA A 105 -11.88 4.76 -25.98
CA ALA A 105 -10.78 3.78 -25.94
C ALA A 105 -9.41 4.45 -25.82
N LYS A 106 -9.20 5.61 -26.47
CA LYS A 106 -7.98 6.41 -26.34
C LYS A 106 -7.76 6.89 -24.90
N GLN A 107 -8.80 7.43 -24.26
CA GLN A 107 -8.71 7.88 -22.87
C GLN A 107 -8.46 6.71 -21.91
N LYS A 108 -9.08 5.54 -22.14
CA LYS A 108 -8.76 4.32 -21.38
C LYS A 108 -7.29 3.91 -21.55
N GLN A 109 -6.73 4.05 -22.76
CA GLN A 109 -5.32 3.77 -23.01
C GLN A 109 -4.41 4.77 -22.26
N GLU A 110 -4.78 6.05 -22.19
CA GLU A 110 -4.08 7.06 -21.39
C GLU A 110 -4.12 6.72 -19.89
N ALA A 111 -5.24 6.18 -19.38
CA ALA A 111 -5.33 5.69 -18.01
C ALA A 111 -4.34 4.54 -17.77
N VAL A 112 -4.32 3.52 -18.63
CA VAL A 112 -3.38 2.38 -18.54
C VAL A 112 -1.92 2.86 -18.59
N THR A 113 -1.62 3.77 -19.52
CA THR A 113 -0.28 4.36 -19.67
C THR A 113 0.15 5.09 -18.40
N SER A 114 -0.76 5.80 -17.74
CA SER A 114 -0.49 6.48 -16.47
C SER A 114 -0.11 5.50 -15.34
N ILE A 115 -0.71 4.31 -15.32
CA ILE A 115 -0.37 3.23 -14.37
C ILE A 115 0.99 2.61 -14.71
N ASN A 116 1.26 2.35 -15.99
CA ASN A 116 2.55 1.81 -16.45
C ASN A 116 3.75 2.69 -16.07
N LEU A 117 3.54 3.99 -15.81
CA LEU A 117 4.59 4.90 -15.36
C LEU A 117 4.94 4.77 -13.87
N ILE A 118 4.16 4.06 -13.04
CA ILE A 118 4.41 3.93 -11.59
C ILE A 118 5.84 3.48 -11.27
N PRO A 119 6.41 2.41 -11.87
CA PRO A 119 7.77 1.97 -11.56
C PRO A 119 8.82 3.03 -11.85
N SER A 120 8.67 3.77 -12.95
CA SER A 120 9.60 4.85 -13.32
C SER A 120 9.55 6.01 -12.32
N ARG A 121 8.36 6.41 -11.87
CA ARG A 121 8.17 7.45 -10.85
C ARG A 121 8.75 7.01 -9.51
N LEU A 122 8.50 5.76 -9.13
CA LEU A 122 9.04 5.20 -7.90
C LEU A 122 10.56 5.14 -7.93
N LYS A 123 11.16 4.73 -9.07
CA LYS A 123 12.60 4.75 -9.27
C LYS A 123 13.20 6.16 -9.15
N GLN A 124 12.53 7.18 -9.71
CA GLN A 124 12.96 8.58 -9.60
C GLN A 124 12.90 9.08 -8.15
N ILE A 125 11.83 8.77 -7.42
CA ILE A 125 11.64 9.19 -6.03
C ILE A 125 12.64 8.49 -5.09
N LYS A 126 12.99 7.23 -5.38
CA LYS A 126 13.95 6.46 -4.58
C LYS A 126 15.36 7.04 -4.60
N ASP A 127 15.77 7.78 -5.64
CA ASP A 127 17.06 8.48 -5.74
C ASP A 127 18.28 7.69 -5.21
N GLY A 128 18.39 6.41 -5.57
CA GLY A 128 19.51 5.54 -5.14
C GLY A 128 19.51 5.13 -3.66
N ARG A 129 18.44 5.41 -2.90
CA ARG A 129 18.28 4.96 -1.52
C ARG A 129 18.21 3.45 -1.41
N ASP A 130 18.71 2.94 -0.28
CA ASP A 130 18.62 1.54 0.08
C ASP A 130 17.17 1.12 0.29
N ARG A 131 16.89 -0.16 0.04
CA ARG A 131 15.56 -0.76 0.19
C ARG A 131 15.02 -0.68 1.62
N GLU A 132 15.91 -0.75 2.61
CA GLU A 132 15.57 -0.70 4.05
C GLU A 132 15.14 0.71 4.51
N ASP A 133 15.48 1.74 3.73
CA ASP A 133 15.11 3.12 4.00
C ASP A 133 13.81 3.53 3.28
N LEU A 134 13.16 2.62 2.57
CA LEU A 134 11.90 2.85 1.86
C LEU A 134 10.74 2.13 2.54
N SER A 135 9.64 2.83 2.76
CA SER A 135 8.35 2.20 3.09
C SER A 135 7.27 2.68 2.12
N VAL A 136 6.63 1.76 1.42
CA VAL A 136 5.60 2.07 0.44
C VAL A 136 4.23 1.85 1.08
N TYR A 137 3.32 2.81 0.97
CA TYR A 137 1.92 2.68 1.35
C TYR A 137 1.07 2.74 0.10
N ALA A 138 0.22 1.74 -0.15
CA ALA A 138 -0.55 1.66 -1.39
C ALA A 138 -2.04 1.47 -1.12
N GLY A 139 -2.88 2.28 -1.77
CA GLY A 139 -4.33 2.20 -1.72
C GLY A 139 -4.97 2.76 -2.98
N GLY A 140 -6.23 2.41 -3.23
CA GLY A 140 -6.89 2.88 -4.45
C GLY A 140 -8.40 2.70 -4.50
N LEU A 141 -9.03 3.62 -5.21
CA LEU A 141 -10.45 3.67 -5.54
C LEU A 141 -10.58 3.77 -7.05
N ALA A 142 -10.31 2.69 -7.78
CA ALA A 142 -10.29 2.65 -9.24
C ALA A 142 -10.87 1.34 -9.80
N PRO A 143 -11.13 1.28 -11.12
CA PRO A 143 -11.47 0.04 -11.82
C PRO A 143 -10.53 -1.12 -11.47
N VAL A 144 -11.11 -2.31 -11.30
CA VAL A 144 -10.41 -3.52 -10.83
C VAL A 144 -9.17 -3.85 -11.69
N PRO A 145 -9.22 -3.80 -13.04
CA PRO A 145 -8.05 -4.03 -13.88
C PRO A 145 -6.86 -3.12 -13.57
N LEU A 146 -7.13 -1.84 -13.26
CA LEU A 146 -6.08 -0.85 -12.99
C LEU A 146 -5.43 -1.08 -11.62
N LEU A 147 -6.22 -1.47 -10.62
CA LEU A 147 -5.71 -1.83 -9.29
C LEU A 147 -4.84 -3.09 -9.38
N PHE A 148 -5.29 -4.09 -10.13
CA PHE A 148 -4.52 -5.31 -10.36
C PHE A 148 -3.21 -5.03 -11.09
N LEU A 149 -3.25 -4.25 -12.18
CA LEU A 149 -2.04 -3.82 -12.89
C LEU A 149 -1.08 -3.06 -11.98
N ALA A 150 -1.59 -2.09 -11.22
CA ALA A 150 -0.75 -1.32 -10.30
C ALA A 150 -0.07 -2.23 -9.26
N GLY A 151 -0.80 -3.21 -8.70
CA GLY A 151 -0.25 -4.21 -7.79
C GLY A 151 0.86 -5.06 -8.43
N ASN A 152 0.67 -5.45 -9.69
CA ASN A 152 1.67 -6.18 -10.47
C ASN A 152 2.97 -5.38 -10.67
N LEU A 153 2.83 -4.10 -11.03
CA LEU A 153 3.96 -3.23 -11.33
C LEU A 153 4.80 -2.85 -10.10
N ILE A 154 4.20 -2.83 -8.91
CA ILE A 154 4.90 -2.52 -7.65
C ILE A 154 5.33 -3.77 -6.88
N ALA A 155 5.04 -4.98 -7.37
CA ALA A 155 5.32 -6.24 -6.68
C ALA A 155 6.79 -6.42 -6.26
N ALA A 156 7.73 -5.83 -7.01
CA ALA A 156 9.17 -5.94 -6.76
C ALA A 156 9.68 -5.02 -5.62
N GLU A 157 8.81 -4.22 -5.02
CA GLU A 157 9.18 -3.28 -3.96
C GLU A 157 9.26 -3.96 -2.59
N SER A 158 10.29 -3.58 -1.82
CA SER A 158 10.54 -4.12 -0.49
C SER A 158 9.58 -3.50 0.52
N GLU A 159 8.62 -4.30 0.96
CA GLU A 159 7.56 -3.99 1.93
C GLU A 159 6.55 -2.91 1.49
N ILE A 160 5.35 -3.37 1.14
CA ILE A 160 4.20 -2.52 0.82
C ILE A 160 3.16 -2.65 1.92
N HIS A 161 2.84 -1.53 2.55
CA HIS A 161 1.74 -1.35 3.47
C HIS A 161 0.45 -1.07 2.69
N TRP A 162 -0.31 -2.13 2.46
CA TRP A 162 -1.58 -2.04 1.77
C TRP A 162 -2.66 -1.42 2.64
N LEU A 163 -3.44 -0.50 2.07
CA LEU A 163 -4.58 0.13 2.72
C LEU A 163 -5.84 -0.07 1.87
N ASP A 164 -6.96 -0.29 2.55
CA ASP A 164 -8.28 -0.30 1.94
C ASP A 164 -9.10 0.89 2.42
N TRP A 165 -10.10 1.30 1.63
CA TRP A 165 -10.99 2.39 2.02
C TRP A 165 -12.22 1.84 2.73
N ASP A 166 -12.33 2.08 4.03
CA ASP A 166 -13.54 1.78 4.78
C ASP A 166 -14.59 2.87 4.54
N ARG A 167 -15.63 2.54 3.77
CA ARG A 167 -16.73 3.45 3.46
C ARG A 167 -17.58 3.81 4.68
N LYS A 168 -17.63 2.96 5.71
CA LYS A 168 -18.44 3.21 6.91
C LYS A 168 -17.80 4.27 7.79
N THR A 169 -16.48 4.19 7.95
CA THR A 169 -15.71 5.11 8.79
C THR A 169 -15.03 6.24 8.00
N ALA A 170 -15.13 6.23 6.67
CA ALA A 170 -14.53 7.21 5.76
C ALA A 170 -13.03 7.42 6.01
N ARG A 171 -12.30 6.33 6.25
CA ARG A 171 -10.84 6.33 6.44
C ARG A 171 -10.18 5.19 5.69
N TRP A 172 -8.91 5.40 5.37
CA TRP A 172 -8.02 4.32 4.96
C TRP A 172 -7.68 3.47 6.17
N VAL A 173 -7.78 2.15 6.00
CA VAL A 173 -7.56 1.18 7.08
C VAL A 173 -6.60 0.09 6.61
N SER A 174 -5.82 -0.44 7.55
CA SER A 174 -4.98 -1.59 7.28
C SER A 174 -5.81 -2.87 7.29
N PRO A 175 -5.53 -3.85 6.40
CA PRO A 175 -6.09 -5.19 6.51
C PRO A 175 -5.83 -5.88 7.86
N LYS A 176 -4.89 -5.39 8.68
CA LYS A 176 -4.70 -5.87 10.05
C LYS A 176 -5.93 -5.62 10.95
N GLU A 177 -6.77 -4.65 10.61
CA GLU A 177 -8.04 -4.34 11.29
C GLU A 177 -9.24 -5.04 10.62
N GLY A 178 -8.99 -5.85 9.59
CA GLY A 178 -10.03 -6.46 8.77
C GLY A 178 -10.68 -7.70 9.39
N THR A 179 -11.77 -8.14 8.78
CA THR A 179 -12.54 -9.33 9.19
C THR A 179 -12.14 -10.53 8.35
N ASP A 180 -12.04 -11.70 9.00
CA ASP A 180 -11.78 -12.95 8.31
C ASP A 180 -12.97 -13.39 7.45
N LEU A 181 -12.67 -13.96 6.29
CA LEU A 181 -13.63 -14.56 5.37
C LEU A 181 -13.65 -16.09 5.52
N PRO A 182 -14.74 -16.76 5.13
CA PRO A 182 -14.75 -18.23 5.04
C PRO A 182 -13.87 -18.72 3.88
N ASP A 183 -13.64 -20.03 3.83
CA ASP A 183 -12.93 -20.67 2.71
C ASP A 183 -13.72 -20.56 1.40
N LEU A 184 -13.00 -20.62 0.28
CA LEU A 184 -13.61 -20.68 -1.05
C LEU A 184 -14.23 -22.05 -1.30
N LEU A 185 -15.28 -22.06 -2.12
CA LEU A 185 -15.87 -23.31 -2.60
C LEU A 185 -14.89 -24.06 -3.51
N PRO A 186 -14.89 -25.40 -3.47
CA PRO A 186 -14.01 -26.21 -4.30
C PRO A 186 -14.32 -26.04 -5.78
N ILE A 187 -13.27 -26.05 -6.61
CA ILE A 187 -13.38 -26.04 -8.07
C ILE A 187 -13.25 -27.45 -8.60
N ASN A 188 -14.19 -27.82 -9.48
CA ASN A 188 -14.07 -29.01 -10.30
C ASN A 188 -13.36 -28.67 -11.60
N TYR A 189 -12.15 -29.18 -11.78
CA TYR A 189 -11.36 -29.00 -13.00
C TYR A 189 -11.59 -30.20 -13.94
N GLU A 190 -11.85 -29.91 -15.21
CA GLU A 190 -11.89 -30.90 -16.30
C GLU A 190 -10.46 -31.20 -16.78
N GLU A 191 -10.31 -32.10 -17.77
CA GLU A 191 -8.99 -32.62 -18.16
C GLU A 191 -8.10 -31.58 -18.85
N LYS A 192 -8.67 -30.74 -19.74
CA LYS A 192 -7.90 -29.78 -20.54
C LYS A 192 -8.69 -28.51 -20.83
N TYR A 193 -8.02 -27.36 -20.70
CA TYR A 193 -8.52 -26.06 -21.12
C TYR A 193 -7.41 -25.35 -21.88
N GLU A 194 -7.66 -24.91 -23.12
CA GLU A 194 -6.74 -24.01 -23.82
C GLU A 194 -6.89 -22.58 -23.29
N GLU A 195 -8.11 -22.07 -23.32
CA GLU A 195 -8.52 -20.81 -22.69
C GLU A 195 -9.62 -21.04 -21.66
N VAL A 196 -9.67 -20.19 -20.63
CA VAL A 196 -10.68 -20.29 -19.56
C VAL A 196 -11.10 -18.91 -19.06
N ALA A 197 -12.39 -18.77 -18.73
CA ALA A 197 -12.93 -17.62 -18.02
C ALA A 197 -12.98 -17.95 -16.52
N LEU A 198 -12.10 -17.35 -15.74
CA LEU A 198 -12.05 -17.51 -14.29
C LEU A 198 -12.86 -16.42 -13.62
N ALA A 199 -14.02 -16.78 -13.05
CA ALA A 199 -14.87 -15.88 -12.29
C ALA A 199 -14.52 -15.95 -10.81
N PHE A 200 -13.83 -14.93 -10.30
CA PHE A 200 -13.43 -14.83 -8.89
C PHE A 200 -14.37 -13.90 -8.11
N SER A 201 -15.32 -14.49 -7.37
CA SER A 201 -16.35 -13.77 -6.62
C SER A 201 -16.03 -13.73 -5.12
N VAL A 202 -15.59 -12.57 -4.62
CA VAL A 202 -15.28 -12.34 -3.19
C VAL A 202 -16.18 -11.28 -2.57
N SER A 203 -16.32 -10.11 -3.19
CA SER A 203 -17.17 -9.02 -2.66
C SER A 203 -18.59 -9.07 -3.19
N TYR A 204 -18.79 -9.52 -4.43
CA TYR A 204 -20.10 -9.64 -5.07
C TYR A 204 -20.20 -10.96 -5.83
N PRO A 205 -21.40 -11.54 -5.96
CA PRO A 205 -21.62 -12.63 -6.90
C PRO A 205 -21.46 -12.13 -8.33
N ILE A 206 -20.79 -12.92 -9.17
CA ILE A 206 -20.69 -12.64 -10.60
C ILE A 206 -21.87 -13.31 -11.34
N ASN A 207 -22.54 -12.57 -12.21
CA ASN A 207 -23.71 -13.05 -12.96
C ASN A 207 -23.29 -14.03 -14.07
N SER A 208 -23.70 -15.30 -13.94
CA SER A 208 -23.36 -16.36 -14.89
C SER A 208 -23.98 -16.17 -16.28
N VAL A 209 -25.12 -15.48 -16.39
CA VAL A 209 -25.76 -15.16 -17.68
C VAL A 209 -24.93 -14.12 -18.43
N GLU A 210 -24.48 -13.07 -17.75
CA GLU A 210 -23.62 -12.03 -18.33
C GLU A 210 -22.25 -12.57 -18.70
N LEU A 211 -21.68 -13.47 -17.90
CA LEU A 211 -20.43 -14.18 -18.23
C LEU A 211 -20.57 -15.01 -19.49
N LYS A 212 -21.61 -15.85 -19.60
CA LYS A 212 -21.85 -16.66 -20.80
C LYS A 212 -22.08 -15.80 -22.04
N LYS A 213 -22.69 -14.62 -21.90
CA LYS A 213 -22.83 -13.69 -23.02
C LYS A 213 -21.49 -13.12 -23.47
N ALA A 214 -20.63 -12.73 -22.53
CA ALA A 214 -19.32 -12.17 -22.85
C ALA A 214 -18.30 -13.21 -23.32
N PHE A 215 -18.45 -14.47 -22.90
CA PHE A 215 -17.53 -15.57 -23.18
C PHE A 215 -18.30 -16.84 -23.59
N PRO A 216 -18.99 -16.84 -24.75
CA PRO A 216 -19.93 -17.90 -25.13
C PRO A 216 -19.27 -19.26 -25.36
N ASP A 217 -18.08 -19.28 -25.94
CA ASP A 217 -17.37 -20.51 -26.33
C ASP A 217 -16.22 -20.88 -25.37
N ILE A 218 -16.07 -20.13 -24.27
CA ILE A 218 -15.00 -20.33 -23.30
C ILE A 218 -15.59 -20.93 -22.02
N LYS A 219 -14.94 -21.97 -21.49
CA LYS A 219 -15.36 -22.57 -20.23
C LYS A 219 -15.24 -21.56 -19.09
N VAL A 220 -16.30 -21.44 -18.29
CA VAL A 220 -16.30 -20.65 -17.05
C VAL A 220 -15.98 -21.54 -15.85
N LEU A 221 -15.03 -21.11 -15.02
CA LEU A 221 -14.72 -21.69 -13.71
C LEU A 221 -15.00 -20.67 -12.61
N ASP A 222 -15.71 -21.10 -11.57
CA ASP A 222 -16.07 -20.26 -10.43
C ASP A 222 -15.09 -20.47 -9.27
N LEU A 223 -14.28 -19.46 -8.95
CA LEU A 223 -13.55 -19.36 -7.69
C LEU A 223 -14.36 -18.42 -6.79
N LYS A 224 -15.12 -18.94 -5.82
CA LYS A 224 -16.10 -18.09 -5.11
C LYS A 224 -16.27 -18.43 -3.63
N LEU A 225 -16.63 -17.41 -2.87
CA LEU A 225 -17.25 -17.61 -1.56
C LEU A 225 -18.71 -17.99 -1.75
N GLU A 226 -19.26 -18.78 -0.83
CA GLU A 226 -20.68 -19.13 -0.84
C GLU A 226 -21.57 -17.89 -0.66
N ASN A 227 -21.20 -17.03 0.28
CA ASN A 227 -21.95 -15.81 0.63
C ASN A 227 -21.03 -14.57 0.62
N PRO A 228 -20.79 -13.95 -0.55
CA PRO A 228 -20.01 -12.71 -0.65
C PRO A 228 -20.63 -11.57 0.16
N VAL A 229 -19.80 -10.81 0.89
CA VAL A 229 -20.24 -9.65 1.69
C VAL A 229 -19.60 -8.38 1.14
N PRO A 230 -20.38 -7.51 0.48
CA PRO A 230 -19.87 -6.24 -0.03
C PRO A 230 -19.41 -5.28 1.07
N GLY A 231 -18.38 -4.48 0.75
CA GLY A 231 -17.95 -3.36 1.59
C GLY A 231 -17.25 -3.77 2.90
N LEU A 232 -16.86 -5.03 3.03
CA LEU A 232 -16.06 -5.52 4.15
C LEU A 232 -14.58 -5.18 3.94
N VAL A 233 -13.95 -4.64 4.97
CA VAL A 233 -12.48 -4.59 5.06
C VAL A 233 -12.03 -5.99 5.44
N ILE A 234 -11.35 -6.66 4.51
CA ILE A 234 -10.93 -8.05 4.69
C ILE A 234 -9.61 -8.12 5.47
N SER A 235 -9.45 -9.16 6.29
CA SER A 235 -8.26 -9.35 7.10
C SER A 235 -7.02 -9.68 6.25
N GLU A 236 -5.84 -9.39 6.78
CA GLU A 236 -4.56 -9.79 6.16
C GLU A 236 -4.46 -11.31 5.97
N ASN A 237 -4.94 -12.10 6.93
CA ASN A 237 -4.95 -13.56 6.86
C ASN A 237 -5.83 -14.06 5.69
N SER A 238 -7.02 -13.48 5.54
CA SER A 238 -7.91 -13.81 4.43
C SER A 238 -7.33 -13.40 3.08
N ILE A 239 -6.69 -12.23 2.99
CA ILE A 239 -5.98 -11.81 1.78
C ILE A 239 -4.90 -12.83 1.41
N GLN A 240 -4.08 -13.26 2.38
CA GLN A 240 -3.02 -14.23 2.13
C GLN A 240 -3.57 -15.56 1.63
N ARG A 241 -4.59 -16.10 2.30
CA ARG A 241 -5.25 -17.36 1.88
C ARG A 241 -5.86 -17.23 0.49
N LEU A 242 -6.66 -16.19 0.22
CA LEU A 242 -7.29 -15.97 -1.08
C LEU A 242 -6.27 -15.79 -2.21
N THR A 243 -5.14 -15.15 -1.90
CA THR A 243 -4.01 -15.02 -2.84
C THR A 243 -3.39 -16.40 -3.13
N GLN A 244 -3.20 -17.23 -2.10
CA GLN A 244 -2.70 -18.59 -2.27
C GLN A 244 -3.67 -19.47 -3.08
N ASP A 245 -4.97 -19.35 -2.83
CA ASP A 245 -6.00 -20.10 -3.56
C ASP A 245 -6.03 -19.70 -5.04
N PHE A 246 -5.93 -18.40 -5.33
CA PHE A 246 -5.81 -17.88 -6.69
C PHE A 246 -4.56 -18.42 -7.41
N MET A 247 -3.39 -18.37 -6.75
CA MET A 247 -2.15 -18.88 -7.33
C MET A 247 -2.18 -20.39 -7.54
N SER A 248 -2.80 -21.12 -6.62
CA SER A 248 -3.02 -22.56 -6.73
C SER A 248 -3.97 -22.90 -7.88
N CYS A 249 -4.99 -22.07 -8.10
CA CYS A 249 -5.90 -22.19 -9.24
C CYS A 249 -5.16 -21.98 -10.57
N ILE A 250 -4.38 -20.90 -10.69
CA ILE A 250 -3.56 -20.63 -11.89
C ILE A 250 -2.59 -21.79 -12.16
N ALA A 251 -1.87 -22.26 -11.15
CA ALA A 251 -0.92 -23.37 -11.31
C ALA A 251 -1.60 -24.67 -11.78
N LYS A 252 -2.80 -24.98 -11.26
CA LYS A 252 -3.60 -26.13 -11.70
C LYS A 252 -4.07 -25.99 -13.15
N LEU A 253 -4.51 -24.80 -13.55
CA LEU A 253 -4.91 -24.53 -14.94
C LEU A 253 -3.73 -24.65 -15.90
N GLN A 254 -2.59 -24.06 -15.54
CA GLN A 254 -1.35 -24.18 -16.30
C GLN A 254 -0.92 -25.66 -16.47
N GLY A 255 -0.97 -26.45 -15.39
CA GLY A 255 -0.67 -27.88 -15.43
C GLY A 255 -1.62 -28.70 -16.32
N LYS A 256 -2.78 -28.14 -16.65
CA LYS A 256 -3.77 -28.71 -17.59
C LYS A 256 -3.68 -28.13 -19.00
N GLY A 257 -2.64 -27.34 -19.29
CA GLY A 257 -2.35 -26.79 -20.62
C GLY A 257 -3.03 -25.47 -20.93
N THR A 258 -3.58 -24.76 -19.95
CA THR A 258 -4.16 -23.43 -20.16
C THR A 258 -3.10 -22.42 -20.55
N SER A 259 -3.28 -21.79 -21.71
CA SER A 259 -2.39 -20.74 -22.23
C SER A 259 -2.91 -19.35 -21.89
N ARG A 260 -4.24 -19.17 -21.74
CA ARG A 260 -4.88 -17.88 -21.44
C ARG A 260 -5.99 -17.98 -20.40
N ILE A 261 -6.03 -17.00 -19.50
CA ILE A 261 -7.05 -16.82 -18.47
C ILE A 261 -7.73 -15.46 -18.67
N HIS A 262 -9.04 -15.48 -18.91
CA HIS A 262 -9.90 -14.31 -18.82
C HIS A 262 -10.39 -14.18 -17.38
N LEU A 263 -9.80 -13.26 -16.62
CA LEU A 263 -10.13 -13.04 -15.22
C LEU A 263 -11.28 -12.04 -15.08
N ILE A 264 -12.36 -12.48 -14.45
CA ILE A 264 -13.46 -11.64 -14.00
C ILE A 264 -13.40 -11.61 -12.48
N LEU A 265 -13.07 -10.44 -11.93
CA LEU A 265 -12.80 -10.30 -10.51
C LEU A 265 -13.80 -9.35 -9.86
N ALA A 266 -14.55 -9.87 -8.90
CA ALA A 266 -15.40 -9.08 -7.99
C ALA A 266 -14.77 -9.13 -6.59
N ALA A 267 -13.89 -8.18 -6.30
CA ALA A 267 -13.12 -8.13 -5.05
C ALA A 267 -12.98 -6.71 -4.49
N PRO A 268 -12.68 -6.55 -3.19
CA PRO A 268 -12.25 -5.27 -2.63
C PRO A 268 -10.97 -4.74 -3.31
N SER A 269 -10.73 -3.43 -3.20
CA SER A 269 -9.58 -2.79 -3.86
C SER A 269 -8.26 -3.40 -3.41
N VAL A 270 -8.10 -3.60 -2.10
CA VAL A 270 -6.88 -4.15 -1.53
C VAL A 270 -6.59 -5.56 -2.04
N LEU A 271 -7.60 -6.42 -2.17
CA LEU A 271 -7.42 -7.76 -2.72
C LEU A 271 -7.02 -7.69 -4.20
N SER A 272 -7.60 -6.77 -4.97
CA SER A 272 -7.27 -6.60 -6.39
C SER A 272 -5.78 -6.26 -6.59
N PHE A 273 -5.24 -5.34 -5.78
CA PHE A 273 -3.80 -5.07 -5.77
C PHE A 273 -2.97 -6.31 -5.40
N ARG A 274 -3.39 -7.05 -4.36
CA ARG A 274 -2.65 -8.19 -3.83
C ARG A 274 -2.58 -9.35 -4.81
N LEU A 275 -3.68 -9.66 -5.48
CA LEU A 275 -3.71 -10.65 -6.56
C LEU A 275 -2.84 -10.21 -7.74
N GLY A 276 -2.81 -8.91 -8.04
CA GLY A 276 -1.88 -8.35 -9.03
C GLY A 276 -0.42 -8.56 -8.65
N SER A 277 -0.08 -8.32 -7.39
CA SER A 277 1.29 -8.41 -6.88
C SER A 277 1.86 -9.83 -6.85
N CYS A 278 1.00 -10.86 -6.76
CA CYS A 278 1.46 -12.25 -6.78
C CYS A 278 1.51 -12.83 -8.20
N TYR A 279 0.81 -12.24 -9.18
CA TYR A 279 0.79 -12.75 -10.54
C TYR A 279 2.14 -12.55 -11.23
N ALA A 280 2.73 -13.64 -11.72
CA ALA A 280 4.03 -13.65 -12.37
C ALA A 280 3.89 -14.07 -13.84
N GLY A 281 3.47 -13.13 -14.71
CA GLY A 281 3.17 -13.40 -16.12
C GLY A 281 4.32 -13.93 -16.97
N ARG A 282 5.56 -13.96 -16.45
CA ARG A 282 6.69 -14.66 -17.11
C ARG A 282 6.59 -16.18 -17.04
N ASN A 283 5.94 -16.71 -16.01
CA ASN A 283 5.89 -18.14 -15.70
C ASN A 283 4.45 -18.69 -15.63
N MET A 284 3.46 -17.86 -15.94
CA MET A 284 2.04 -18.17 -15.81
C MET A 284 1.33 -17.98 -17.15
N PRO A 285 0.15 -18.61 -17.35
CA PRO A 285 -0.69 -18.34 -18.50
C PRO A 285 -0.95 -16.84 -18.67
N GLU A 286 -1.14 -16.40 -19.91
CA GLU A 286 -1.52 -15.03 -20.21
C GLU A 286 -2.79 -14.67 -19.45
N LEU A 287 -2.81 -13.52 -18.78
CA LEU A 287 -3.96 -13.09 -18.00
C LEU A 287 -4.50 -11.77 -18.51
N ILE A 288 -5.80 -11.75 -18.82
CA ILE A 288 -6.54 -10.54 -19.17
C ILE A 288 -7.61 -10.35 -18.10
N ILE A 289 -7.54 -9.23 -17.37
CA ILE A 289 -8.52 -8.89 -16.34
C ILE A 289 -9.50 -7.85 -16.86
N TYR A 290 -10.80 -8.12 -16.72
CA TYR A 290 -11.86 -7.32 -17.33
C TYR A 290 -12.55 -6.39 -16.34
N GLN A 291 -12.99 -5.23 -16.83
CA GLN A 291 -13.80 -4.30 -16.07
C GLN A 291 -15.28 -4.59 -16.31
N TYR A 292 -16.02 -4.89 -15.25
CA TYR A 292 -17.47 -4.98 -15.30
C TYR A 292 -18.12 -3.60 -15.47
N GLN A 293 -19.12 -3.49 -16.35
CA GLN A 293 -19.92 -2.28 -16.55
C GLN A 293 -21.41 -2.61 -16.61
N GLN A 294 -22.08 -2.47 -15.46
CA GLN A 294 -23.52 -2.77 -15.32
C GLN A 294 -24.42 -2.03 -16.35
N ALA A 295 -24.02 -0.83 -16.78
CA ALA A 295 -24.78 -0.06 -17.76
C ALA A 295 -24.73 -0.66 -19.18
N GLN A 296 -23.72 -1.48 -19.51
CA GLN A 296 -23.51 -2.05 -20.84
C GLN A 296 -24.06 -3.48 -20.94
N LYS A 297 -25.38 -3.61 -21.16
CA LYS A 297 -26.05 -4.93 -21.23
C LYS A 297 -25.61 -5.80 -22.42
N GLU A 298 -25.19 -5.18 -23.52
CA GLU A 298 -24.70 -5.92 -24.70
C GLU A 298 -23.29 -6.43 -24.53
N THR A 299 -22.46 -5.71 -23.78
CA THR A 299 -21.07 -6.08 -23.52
C THR A 299 -20.74 -5.79 -22.06
N PRO A 300 -21.13 -6.69 -21.13
CA PRO A 300 -20.99 -6.46 -19.69
C PRO A 300 -19.53 -6.25 -19.23
N TYR A 301 -18.57 -6.71 -20.04
CA TYR A 301 -17.13 -6.61 -19.83
C TYR A 301 -16.43 -5.92 -21.01
N PRO A 302 -16.71 -4.63 -21.28
CA PRO A 302 -16.39 -4.01 -22.57
C PRO A 302 -14.90 -3.73 -22.78
N TRP A 303 -14.10 -3.78 -21.72
CA TRP A 303 -12.65 -3.64 -21.79
C TRP A 303 -11.97 -4.33 -20.62
N GLY A 304 -10.69 -4.60 -20.80
CA GLY A 304 -9.81 -5.16 -19.78
C GLY A 304 -8.38 -4.71 -19.98
N ILE A 305 -7.48 -5.30 -19.19
CA ILE A 305 -6.05 -5.10 -19.32
C ILE A 305 -5.39 -6.47 -19.39
N ARG A 306 -4.59 -6.67 -20.44
CA ARG A 306 -3.64 -7.78 -20.51
C ARG A 306 -2.46 -7.46 -19.62
N MET A 307 -2.15 -8.35 -18.70
CA MET A 307 -1.06 -8.17 -17.74
C MET A 307 0.31 -8.26 -18.41
N PRO A 308 1.34 -7.61 -17.82
CA PRO A 308 2.74 -7.81 -18.20
C PRO A 308 3.11 -9.30 -18.26
N ASN A 309 3.93 -9.67 -19.24
CA ASN A 309 4.40 -11.03 -19.47
C ASN A 309 5.90 -11.05 -19.82
N SER A 310 6.41 -12.16 -20.39
CA SER A 310 7.81 -12.29 -20.79
C SER A 310 8.20 -11.38 -21.96
N GLU A 311 7.26 -11.05 -22.84
CA GLU A 311 7.48 -10.25 -24.05
C GLU A 311 7.33 -8.75 -23.78
N GLU A 312 6.45 -8.40 -22.83
CA GLU A 312 6.07 -7.02 -22.55
C GLU A 312 6.00 -6.74 -21.06
N SER A 313 6.70 -5.70 -20.62
CA SER A 313 6.74 -5.27 -19.22
C SER A 313 5.52 -4.48 -18.76
N ASP A 314 4.65 -4.09 -19.70
CA ASP A 314 3.61 -3.09 -19.50
C ASP A 314 2.22 -3.71 -19.67
N GLY A 315 1.25 -3.20 -18.92
CA GLY A 315 -0.15 -3.57 -19.13
C GLY A 315 -0.65 -3.00 -20.45
N ARG A 316 -1.43 -3.79 -21.20
CA ARG A 316 -2.06 -3.35 -22.45
C ARG A 316 -3.57 -3.33 -22.35
N LEU A 317 -4.19 -2.24 -22.82
CA LEU A 317 -5.64 -2.17 -22.94
C LEU A 317 -6.13 -3.22 -23.93
N VAL A 318 -7.18 -3.93 -23.55
CA VAL A 318 -7.93 -4.83 -24.43
C VAL A 318 -9.36 -4.28 -24.51
N ILE A 319 -9.87 -4.06 -25.71
CA ILE A 319 -11.27 -3.70 -25.93
C ILE A 319 -12.01 -4.95 -26.39
N GLN A 320 -13.14 -5.24 -25.75
CA GLN A 320 -14.03 -6.31 -26.18
C GLN A 320 -15.08 -5.72 -27.11
N SER A 321 -15.16 -6.25 -28.33
CA SER A 321 -16.24 -5.90 -29.25
C SER A 321 -17.54 -6.54 -28.76
N ALA A 322 -18.67 -5.86 -29.00
CA ALA A 322 -19.97 -6.48 -28.82
C ALA A 322 -20.08 -7.66 -29.80
N SER A 323 -20.39 -8.85 -29.26
CA SER A 323 -20.81 -10.04 -30.01
C SER A 323 -22.22 -9.88 -30.55
#